data_AF-G1MT48-F1
#
_entry.id   AF-G1MT48-F1
#
_cell.length_a   1.000
_cell.length_b   1.000
_cell.length_c   1.000
_cell.angle_alpha   90.00
_cell.angle_beta   90.00
_cell.angle_gamma   90.00
#
_symmetry.space_group_name_H-M   'P 1'
#
loop_
_entity.id
_entity.type
_entity.pdbx_description
1 polymer ?
#
loop_
_entity_poly.entity_id
_entity_poly.type
_entity_poly.pdbx_seq_one_letter_code
_entity_poly.pdbx_strand_id
1 'polypeptide(L)'
;MDNVKNADNSSYNGGALLRMGLNDNKAGMQGLDKEKINKIIMEASKGSKFYENELKKDQQVNQRIEKMMQLKEKITQQQLLKARLRVDKLVMELEQSRNLSCTIVHIDMDAFYAAVEMRDNPELKEKPIAVGSMSMLSTSNYHARRFGVRAAMPGFIAKKLCPHLTIVPLNFEKYRKVSEEVKEILAEYDPHFMPMGLDEAYLNLTEHLEERLHWPEDKRRYFLNTENTTEKSKQSLFFCV
;
A
#
# COMPACT_ATOMS: atom_id res chain seq x y z
N MET A 1 36.16 18.89 -22.04
CA MET A 1 34.78 19.02 -22.55
C MET A 1 34.28 17.59 -22.58
N ASP A 2 33.72 17.07 -21.50
CA ASP A 2 32.36 17.41 -21.07
C ASP A 2 32.17 17.49 -19.55
N ASN A 3 31.33 18.46 -19.19
CA ASN A 3 30.88 18.82 -17.86
C ASN A 3 30.20 17.65 -17.13
N VAL A 4 30.89 17.03 -16.18
CA VAL A 4 30.20 16.34 -15.07
C VAL A 4 29.73 17.45 -14.13
N LYS A 5 28.46 17.85 -14.30
CA LYS A 5 27.78 18.77 -13.40
C LYS A 5 27.89 18.22 -11.98
N ASN A 6 28.51 19.01 -11.10
CA ASN A 6 28.38 18.89 -9.65
C ASN A 6 26.89 18.75 -9.34
N ALA A 7 26.48 17.56 -8.87
CA ALA A 7 25.18 17.39 -8.28
C ALA A 7 25.17 18.21 -7.00
N ASP A 8 24.35 19.25 -7.00
CA ASP A 8 24.15 20.17 -5.89
C ASP A 8 24.06 19.42 -4.56
N ASN A 9 24.95 19.79 -3.64
CA ASN A 9 24.71 19.69 -2.21
C ASN A 9 23.49 20.56 -1.88
N SER A 10 22.30 20.04 -2.18
CA SER A 10 21.06 20.61 -1.68
C SER A 10 21.09 20.43 -0.15
N SER A 11 21.45 21.54 0.50
CA SER A 11 20.94 21.94 1.80
C SER A 11 19.60 21.25 2.08
N TYR A 12 19.58 20.31 3.04
CA TYR A 12 18.36 19.74 3.62
C TYR A 12 17.64 20.84 4.40
N ASN A 13 17.04 21.75 3.64
CA ASN A 13 16.30 22.89 4.14
C ASN A 13 14.90 22.40 4.54
N GLY A 14 14.67 22.23 5.85
CA GLY A 14 13.32 22.16 6.42
C GLY A 14 12.44 20.98 5.99
N GLY A 15 13.01 19.82 5.67
CA GLY A 15 12.25 18.61 5.35
C GLY A 15 11.42 18.14 6.55
N ALA A 16 10.15 17.79 6.32
CA ALA A 16 9.32 17.14 7.32
C ALA A 16 10.02 15.86 7.84
N LEU A 17 9.90 15.58 9.15
CA LEU A 17 10.51 14.39 9.73
C LEU A 17 10.06 13.14 8.96
N LEU A 18 11.00 12.24 8.66
CA LEU A 18 10.83 11.10 7.74
C LEU A 18 9.57 10.27 7.96
N ARG A 19 9.11 10.14 9.22
CA ARG A 19 7.94 9.34 9.61
C ARG A 19 6.67 10.15 9.83
N MET A 20 6.78 11.48 9.88
CA MET A 20 5.66 12.39 10.09
C MET A 20 5.21 13.05 8.80
N GLY A 21 6.15 13.31 7.90
CA GLY A 21 5.85 13.82 6.58
C GLY A 21 4.91 12.90 5.81
N LEU A 22 4.11 13.51 4.94
CA LEU A 22 3.29 12.81 3.98
C LEU A 22 4.19 11.95 3.10
N ASN A 23 3.96 10.65 3.18
CA ASN A 23 4.41 9.71 2.16
C ASN A 23 3.22 9.48 1.21
N ASP A 24 3.45 9.72 -0.08
CA ASP A 24 2.44 9.64 -1.14
C ASP A 24 2.61 8.39 -2.02
N ASN A 25 3.46 7.44 -1.64
CA ASN A 25 3.67 6.18 -2.35
C ASN A 25 2.46 5.22 -2.24
N LYS A 26 1.28 5.73 -1.85
CA LYS A 26 0.04 4.95 -1.72
C LYS A 26 -0.91 5.30 -2.86
N ALA A 27 -1.62 4.30 -3.37
CA ALA A 27 -2.59 4.49 -4.46
C ALA A 27 -3.60 5.60 -4.13
N GLY A 28 -3.86 6.48 -5.10
CA GLY A 28 -4.80 7.59 -4.96
C GLY A 28 -4.25 8.81 -4.20
N MET A 29 -2.93 8.91 -4.02
CA MET A 29 -2.25 10.05 -3.38
C MET A 29 -1.30 10.79 -4.32
N GLN A 30 -1.35 10.52 -5.63
CA GLN A 30 -0.50 11.18 -6.61
C GLN A 30 -0.89 12.66 -6.79
N GLY A 31 0.10 13.52 -7.03
CA GLY A 31 -0.12 14.94 -7.38
C GLY A 31 -0.53 15.85 -6.23
N LEU A 32 -0.36 15.41 -4.97
CA LEU A 32 -0.68 16.22 -3.80
C LEU A 32 0.40 17.27 -3.51
N ASP A 33 -0.04 18.43 -3.00
CA ASP A 33 0.83 19.47 -2.46
C ASP A 33 1.43 19.02 -1.11
N LYS A 34 2.59 18.36 -1.20
CA LYS A 34 3.30 17.82 -0.03
C LYS A 34 3.72 18.90 0.94
N GLU A 35 4.14 20.07 0.46
CA GLU A 35 4.62 21.15 1.31
C GLU A 35 3.51 21.66 2.20
N LYS A 36 2.34 21.95 1.62
CA LYS A 36 1.16 22.40 2.36
C LYS A 36 0.69 21.35 3.35
N ILE A 37 0.59 20.07 2.94
CA ILE A 37 0.14 18.99 3.82
C ILE A 37 1.13 18.80 4.98
N ASN A 38 2.42 18.78 4.69
CA ASN A 38 3.48 18.65 5.69
C ASN A 38 3.47 19.81 6.68
N LYS A 39 3.24 21.03 6.21
CA LYS A 39 3.12 22.20 7.10
C LYS A 39 2.01 21.99 8.14
N ILE A 40 0.83 21.54 7.71
CA ILE A 40 -0.29 21.27 8.63
C ILE A 40 0.05 20.14 9.62
N ILE A 41 0.66 19.05 9.15
CA ILE A 41 1.07 17.93 10.01
C ILE A 41 2.08 18.38 11.06
N MET A 42 3.07 19.17 10.64
CA MET A 42 4.11 19.70 11.52
C MET A 42 3.54 20.67 12.55
N GLU A 43 2.69 21.61 12.14
CA GLU A 43 1.99 22.52 13.06
C GLU A 43 1.12 21.76 14.08
N ALA A 44 0.49 20.67 13.67
CA ALA A 44 -0.34 19.86 14.54
C ALA A 44 0.45 19.01 15.55
N SER A 45 1.75 18.78 15.29
CA SER A 45 2.55 17.81 16.06
C SER A 45 3.69 18.42 16.85
N LYS A 46 4.16 19.62 16.47
CA LYS A 46 5.30 20.30 17.10
C LYS A 46 5.06 20.51 18.60
N GLY A 47 6.08 20.21 19.40
CA GLY A 47 6.02 20.32 20.87
C GLY A 47 5.37 19.13 21.59
N SER A 48 4.95 18.08 20.87
CA SER A 48 4.50 16.83 21.49
C SER A 48 5.66 15.91 21.85
N LYS A 49 5.48 15.04 22.86
CA LYS A 49 6.42 13.96 23.19
C LYS A 49 6.67 13.02 21.99
N PHE A 50 5.65 12.81 21.15
CA PHE A 50 5.79 12.03 19.93
C PHE A 50 6.75 12.71 18.95
N TYR A 51 6.60 14.01 18.72
CA TYR A 51 7.49 14.80 17.86
C TYR A 51 8.94 14.78 18.35
N GLU A 52 9.18 14.96 19.65
CA GLU A 52 10.52 14.87 20.23
C GLU A 52 11.16 13.48 20.04
N ASN A 53 10.37 12.42 20.17
CA ASN A 53 10.82 11.06 19.92
C ASN A 53 11.15 10.83 18.44
N GLU A 54 10.34 11.36 17.52
CA GLU A 54 10.62 11.27 16.08
C GLU A 54 11.87 12.07 15.70
N LEU A 55 12.11 13.25 16.30
CA LEU A 55 13.38 13.98 16.16
C LEU A 55 14.59 13.14 16.60
N LYS A 56 14.48 12.47 17.76
CA LYS A 56 15.55 11.60 18.27
C LYS A 56 15.82 10.42 17.32
N LYS A 57 14.77 9.80 16.78
CA LYS A 57 14.92 8.70 15.81
C LYS A 57 15.54 9.17 14.50
N ASP A 58 15.14 10.34 14.02
CA ASP A 58 15.71 10.94 12.82
C ASP A 58 17.21 11.18 12.97
N GLN A 59 17.63 11.77 14.09
CA GLN A 59 19.04 11.92 14.45
C GLN A 59 19.80 10.59 14.49
N GLN A 60 19.19 9.54 15.06
CA GLN A 60 19.80 8.20 15.09
C GLN A 60 19.97 7.60 13.68
N VAL A 61 19.01 7.82 12.78
CA VAL A 61 19.10 7.41 11.38
C VAL A 61 20.22 8.18 10.68
N ASN A 62 20.30 9.50 10.86
CA ASN A 62 21.35 10.33 10.27
C ASN A 62 22.74 9.91 10.74
N GLN A 63 22.92 9.63 12.04
CA GLN A 63 24.17 9.08 12.58
C GLN A 63 24.54 7.71 11.97
N ARG A 64 23.56 6.85 11.67
CA ARG A 64 23.82 5.57 10.98
C ARG A 64 24.25 5.81 9.53
N ILE A 65 23.61 6.75 8.84
CA ILE A 65 23.97 7.14 7.47
C ILE A 65 25.41 7.68 7.44
N GLU A 66 25.76 8.60 8.35
CA GLU A 66 27.12 9.13 8.46
C GLU A 66 28.17 8.03 8.67
N LYS A 67 27.90 7.11 9.60
CA LYS A 67 28.78 5.94 9.82
C LYS A 67 28.92 5.09 8.56
N MET A 68 27.81 4.84 7.85
CA MET A 68 27.83 4.09 6.59
C MET A 68 28.63 4.81 5.50
N MET A 69 28.53 6.14 5.42
CA MET A 69 29.30 6.95 4.47
C MET A 69 30.79 6.94 4.78
N GLN A 70 31.17 7.05 6.06
CA GLN A 70 32.57 6.91 6.49
C GLN A 70 33.13 5.51 6.19
N LEU A 71 32.32 4.46 6.34
CA LEU A 71 32.74 3.11 5.95
C LEU A 71 32.92 3.01 4.43
N LYS A 72 32.02 3.60 3.65
CA LYS A 72 32.08 3.63 2.19
C LYS A 72 33.37 4.30 1.70
N GLU A 73 33.79 5.40 2.31
CA GLU A 73 35.03 6.12 1.95
C GLU A 73 36.30 5.28 2.15
N LYS A 74 36.28 4.32 3.08
CA LYS A 74 37.42 3.44 3.36
C LYS A 74 37.53 2.26 2.38
N ILE A 75 36.54 2.05 1.52
CA ILE A 75 36.53 0.94 0.57
C ILE A 75 37.52 1.22 -0.56
N THR A 76 38.49 0.32 -0.76
CA THR A 76 39.46 0.44 -1.85
C THR A 76 38.89 -0.07 -3.17
N GLN A 77 39.45 0.40 -4.28
CA GLN A 77 39.09 -0.10 -5.62
C GLN A 77 39.30 -1.62 -5.74
N GLN A 78 40.37 -2.16 -5.14
CA GLN A 78 40.64 -3.60 -5.16
C GLN A 78 39.58 -4.40 -4.38
N GLN A 79 39.15 -3.91 -3.21
CA GLN A 79 38.07 -4.54 -2.44
C GLN A 79 36.75 -4.50 -3.22
N LEU A 80 36.45 -3.38 -3.87
CA LEU A 80 35.25 -3.23 -4.68
C LEU A 80 35.24 -4.17 -5.88
N LEU A 81 36.37 -4.31 -6.59
CA LEU A 81 36.52 -5.25 -7.70
C LEU A 81 36.34 -6.70 -7.23
N LYS A 82 36.93 -7.07 -6.09
CA LYS A 82 36.75 -8.40 -5.49
C LYS A 82 35.30 -8.67 -5.09
N ALA A 83 34.62 -7.68 -4.51
CA ALA A 83 33.21 -7.78 -4.16
C ALA A 83 32.34 -7.93 -5.42
N ARG A 84 32.62 -7.14 -6.47
CA ARG A 84 31.94 -7.22 -7.76
C ARG A 84 32.01 -8.62 -8.35
N LEU A 85 33.22 -9.20 -8.46
CA LEU A 85 33.38 -10.57 -8.98
C LEU A 85 32.55 -11.62 -8.21
N ARG A 86 32.42 -11.47 -6.88
CA ARG A 86 31.61 -12.37 -6.05
C ARG A 86 30.12 -12.17 -6.27
N VAL A 87 29.67 -10.91 -6.35
CA VAL A 87 28.27 -10.57 -6.61
C VAL A 87 27.87 -11.00 -8.01
N ASP A 88 28.71 -10.77 -9.02
CA ASP A 88 28.44 -11.17 -10.40
C ASP A 88 28.28 -12.69 -10.52
N LYS A 89 29.11 -13.47 -9.81
CA LYS A 89 28.93 -14.93 -9.74
C LYS A 89 27.57 -15.31 -9.15
N LEU A 90 27.16 -14.68 -8.05
CA LEU A 90 25.85 -14.91 -7.44
C LEU A 90 24.70 -14.51 -8.38
N VAL A 91 24.83 -13.38 -9.08
CA VAL A 91 23.83 -12.93 -10.06
C VAL A 91 23.70 -13.93 -11.20
N MET A 92 24.81 -14.49 -11.70
CA MET A 92 24.77 -15.54 -12.72
C MET A 92 24.01 -16.78 -12.23
N GLU A 93 24.24 -17.21 -10.99
CA GLU A 93 23.53 -18.36 -10.39
C GLU A 93 22.02 -18.09 -10.21
N LEU A 94 21.66 -16.88 -9.77
CA LEU A 94 20.26 -16.46 -9.62
C LEU A 94 19.56 -16.33 -10.98
N GLU A 95 20.24 -15.82 -11.99
CA GLU A 95 19.68 -15.68 -13.33
C GLU A 95 19.49 -17.05 -14.00
N GLN A 96 20.45 -17.96 -13.85
CA GLN A 96 20.34 -19.34 -14.35
C GLN A 96 19.18 -20.10 -13.71
N SER A 97 18.81 -19.78 -12.47
CA SER A 97 17.71 -20.41 -11.74
C SER A 97 16.39 -19.63 -11.81
N ARG A 98 16.33 -18.55 -12.60
CA ARG A 98 15.10 -17.76 -12.77
C ARG A 98 14.00 -18.64 -13.36
N ASN A 99 12.91 -18.80 -12.61
CA ASN A 99 11.73 -19.50 -13.07
C ASN A 99 10.65 -18.51 -13.55
N LEU A 100 10.23 -18.66 -14.80
CA LEU A 100 9.16 -17.87 -15.44
C LEU A 100 7.92 -18.71 -15.78
N SER A 101 7.86 -19.97 -15.35
CA SER A 101 6.74 -20.88 -15.64
C SER A 101 5.53 -20.64 -14.74
N CYS A 102 5.68 -19.91 -13.64
CA CYS A 102 4.60 -19.70 -12.68
C CYS A 102 3.84 -18.39 -12.95
N THR A 103 2.52 -18.45 -12.91
CA THR A 103 1.67 -17.25 -12.88
C THR A 103 1.24 -16.96 -11.45
N ILE A 104 1.97 -16.04 -10.80
CA ILE A 104 1.65 -15.60 -9.44
C ILE A 104 0.79 -14.34 -9.50
N VAL A 105 -0.36 -14.39 -8.83
CA VAL A 105 -1.30 -13.26 -8.72
C VAL A 105 -1.31 -12.75 -7.28
N HIS A 106 -1.26 -11.44 -7.14
CA HIS A 106 -1.47 -10.76 -5.87
C HIS A 106 -2.80 -10.00 -5.92
N ILE A 107 -3.67 -10.25 -4.95
CA ILE A 107 -4.97 -9.59 -4.80
C ILE A 107 -4.91 -8.71 -3.56
N ASP A 108 -5.36 -7.46 -3.69
CA ASP A 108 -5.41 -6.44 -2.63
C ASP A 108 -6.75 -5.70 -2.75
N MET A 109 -7.57 -5.74 -1.71
CA MET A 109 -8.89 -5.12 -1.73
C MET A 109 -8.83 -3.59 -1.58
N ASP A 110 -9.44 -2.90 -2.55
CA ASP A 110 -9.45 -1.44 -2.62
C ASP A 110 -10.03 -0.75 -1.37
N ALA A 111 -9.14 -0.08 -0.62
CA ALA A 111 -9.51 0.68 0.58
C ALA A 111 -10.41 -0.11 1.55
N PHE A 112 -10.10 -1.40 1.73
CA PHE A 112 -10.99 -2.44 2.26
C PHE A 112 -11.98 -2.00 3.34
N TYR A 113 -11.52 -1.62 4.54
CA TYR A 113 -12.44 -1.28 5.63
C TYR A 113 -13.36 -0.10 5.27
N ALA A 114 -12.84 0.93 4.58
CA ALA A 114 -13.65 2.07 4.17
C ALA A 114 -14.67 1.69 3.09
N ALA A 115 -14.30 0.82 2.14
CA ALA A 115 -15.22 0.32 1.12
C ALA A 115 -16.36 -0.50 1.74
N VAL A 116 -16.05 -1.33 2.75
CA VAL A 116 -17.04 -2.10 3.50
C VAL A 116 -18.01 -1.20 4.27
N GLU A 117 -17.54 -0.09 4.85
CA GLU A 117 -18.42 0.91 5.48
C GLU A 117 -19.28 1.69 4.47
N MET A 118 -18.72 2.04 3.30
CA MET A 118 -19.45 2.71 2.21
C MET A 118 -20.53 1.82 1.56
N ARG A 119 -20.32 0.51 1.54
CA ARG A 119 -21.31 -0.47 1.05
C ARG A 119 -22.55 -0.47 1.93
N ASP A 120 -22.35 -0.57 3.25
CA ASP A 120 -23.43 -0.73 4.22
C ASP A 120 -24.11 0.59 4.59
N ASN A 121 -23.41 1.72 4.42
CA ASN A 121 -24.00 3.05 4.55
C ASN A 121 -23.77 3.86 3.26
N PRO A 122 -24.72 3.82 2.31
CA PRO A 122 -24.60 4.50 1.02
C PRO A 122 -24.39 6.02 1.12
N GLU A 123 -24.79 6.67 2.22
CA GLU A 123 -24.57 8.11 2.42
C GLU A 123 -23.08 8.49 2.54
N LEU A 124 -22.20 7.51 2.73
CA LEU A 124 -20.75 7.69 2.84
C LEU A 124 -20.03 7.63 1.50
N LYS A 125 -20.68 7.16 0.42
CA LYS A 125 -20.02 6.88 -0.87
C LYS A 125 -19.31 8.10 -1.45
N GLU A 126 -19.99 9.25 -1.43
CA GLU A 126 -19.49 10.50 -2.01
C GLU A 126 -18.75 11.40 -1.00
N LYS A 127 -18.51 10.91 0.23
CA LYS A 127 -17.88 11.69 1.30
C LYS A 127 -16.44 11.23 1.54
N PRO A 128 -15.51 12.12 1.91
CA PRO A 128 -14.23 11.68 2.43
C PRO A 128 -14.44 10.99 3.77
N ILE A 129 -14.07 9.71 3.84
CA ILE A 129 -14.16 8.92 5.05
C ILE A 129 -12.83 8.27 5.42
N ALA A 130 -12.65 8.03 6.71
CA ALA A 130 -11.60 7.18 7.25
C ALA A 130 -12.15 6.25 8.31
N VAL A 131 -11.52 5.09 8.47
CA VAL A 131 -11.90 4.11 9.49
C VAL A 131 -10.85 4.13 10.61
N GLY A 132 -11.29 4.23 11.86
CA GLY A 132 -10.42 4.28 13.02
C GLY A 132 -11.01 5.16 14.12
N SER A 133 -10.16 6.00 14.72
CA SER A 133 -10.54 6.93 15.79
C SER A 133 -9.80 8.26 15.66
N MET A 134 -10.12 9.20 16.54
CA MET A 134 -9.35 10.45 16.66
C MET A 134 -7.88 10.20 16.98
N SER A 135 -7.54 9.09 17.64
CA SER A 135 -6.17 8.73 17.99
C SER A 135 -5.40 8.14 16.81
N MET A 136 -6.04 7.28 16.00
CA MET A 136 -5.36 6.60 14.88
C MET A 136 -6.35 6.13 13.81
N LEU A 137 -5.98 6.33 12.55
CA LEU A 137 -6.71 5.83 11.39
C LEU A 137 -6.09 4.53 10.86
N SER A 138 -6.93 3.52 10.63
CA SER A 138 -6.55 2.26 10.01
C SER A 138 -6.48 2.38 8.48
N THR A 139 -7.45 3.07 7.87
CA THR A 139 -7.46 3.33 6.42
C THR A 139 -8.34 4.53 6.08
N SER A 140 -8.31 4.95 4.81
CA SER A 140 -9.14 6.01 4.26
C SER A 140 -9.58 5.67 2.84
N ASN A 141 -10.77 6.16 2.46
CA ASN A 141 -11.26 6.02 1.09
C ASN A 141 -10.49 6.95 0.13
N TYR A 142 -10.63 6.70 -1.16
CA TYR A 142 -9.94 7.47 -2.19
C TYR A 142 -10.30 8.97 -2.18
N HIS A 143 -11.52 9.34 -1.78
CA HIS A 143 -11.91 10.75 -1.63
C HIS A 143 -11.10 11.45 -0.53
N ALA A 144 -10.90 10.81 0.63
CA ALA A 144 -10.11 11.35 1.72
C ALA A 144 -8.59 11.38 1.40
N ARG A 145 -8.09 10.40 0.63
CA ARG A 145 -6.69 10.36 0.19
C ARG A 145 -6.27 11.59 -0.61
N ARG A 146 -7.19 12.21 -1.36
CA ARG A 146 -6.95 13.48 -2.09
C ARG A 146 -6.62 14.67 -1.18
N PHE A 147 -6.88 14.57 0.13
CA PHE A 147 -6.51 15.58 1.13
C PHE A 147 -5.23 15.22 1.88
N GLY A 148 -4.56 14.11 1.54
CA GLY A 148 -3.42 13.59 2.29
C GLY A 148 -3.79 12.69 3.46
N VAL A 149 -5.09 12.43 3.71
CA VAL A 149 -5.54 11.55 4.78
C VAL A 149 -5.22 10.09 4.42
N ARG A 150 -4.48 9.39 5.29
CA ARG A 150 -3.99 8.03 5.06
C ARG A 150 -4.00 7.18 6.32
N ALA A 151 -3.82 5.87 6.11
CA ALA A 151 -3.54 4.91 7.18
C ALA A 151 -2.33 5.34 8.03
N ALA A 152 -2.35 4.97 9.31
CA ALA A 152 -1.36 5.31 10.32
C ALA A 152 -1.22 6.82 10.61
N MET A 153 -2.19 7.64 10.18
CA MET A 153 -2.30 9.04 10.57
C MET A 153 -3.24 9.18 11.77
N PRO A 154 -2.91 10.01 12.78
CA PRO A 154 -3.85 10.34 13.84
C PRO A 154 -5.09 11.05 13.29
N GLY A 155 -6.28 10.64 13.73
CA GLY A 155 -7.55 11.20 13.26
C GLY A 155 -7.69 12.71 13.51
N PHE A 156 -7.13 13.22 14.61
CA PHE A 156 -7.11 14.67 14.88
C PHE A 156 -6.27 15.47 13.87
N ILE A 157 -5.21 14.88 13.31
CA ILE A 157 -4.40 15.49 12.24
C ILE A 157 -5.17 15.41 10.92
N ALA A 158 -5.77 14.25 10.63
CA ALA A 158 -6.57 14.05 9.43
C ALA A 158 -7.74 15.04 9.34
N LYS A 159 -8.39 15.36 10.47
CA LYS A 159 -9.43 16.40 10.56
C LYS A 159 -8.91 17.82 10.28
N LYS A 160 -7.64 18.12 10.55
CA LYS A 160 -7.05 19.41 10.15
C LYS A 160 -6.78 19.47 8.65
N LEU A 161 -6.43 18.35 8.03
CA LEU A 161 -6.25 18.24 6.58
C LEU A 161 -7.59 18.28 5.83
N CYS A 162 -8.60 17.62 6.39
CA CYS A 162 -9.95 17.54 5.82
C CYS A 162 -10.99 17.76 6.94
N PRO A 163 -11.46 19.02 7.17
CA PRO A 163 -12.40 19.34 8.25
C PRO A 163 -13.72 18.58 8.18
N HIS A 164 -14.17 18.26 6.96
CA HIS A 164 -15.41 17.53 6.68
C HIS A 164 -15.21 16.00 6.58
N LEU A 165 -14.04 15.47 6.96
CA LEU A 165 -13.76 14.02 7.02
C LEU A 165 -14.73 13.33 7.97
N THR A 166 -15.35 12.22 7.56
CA THR A 166 -16.10 11.37 8.49
C THR A 166 -15.21 10.24 9.00
N ILE A 167 -15.04 10.13 10.33
CA ILE A 167 -14.28 9.04 10.94
C ILE A 167 -15.28 7.99 11.44
N VAL A 168 -15.24 6.81 10.84
CA VAL A 168 -16.10 5.67 11.18
C VAL A 168 -15.34 4.73 12.13
N PRO A 169 -15.95 4.26 13.24
CA PRO A 169 -15.32 3.27 14.11
C PRO A 169 -15.02 1.95 13.40
N LEU A 170 -14.04 1.20 13.92
CA LEU A 170 -13.69 -0.13 13.40
C LEU A 170 -14.78 -1.17 13.71
N ASN A 171 -15.13 -2.00 12.74
CA ASN A 171 -15.96 -3.19 12.93
C ASN A 171 -15.26 -4.45 12.38
N PHE A 172 -14.39 -5.06 13.19
CA PHE A 172 -13.58 -6.21 12.76
C PHE A 172 -14.40 -7.47 12.47
N GLU A 173 -15.56 -7.64 13.10
CA GLU A 173 -16.42 -8.79 12.82
C GLU A 173 -16.91 -8.75 11.37
N LYS A 174 -17.38 -7.57 10.95
CA LYS A 174 -17.81 -7.31 9.57
C LYS A 174 -16.67 -7.51 8.57
N TYR A 175 -15.49 -6.99 8.86
CA TYR A 175 -14.33 -7.12 7.96
C TYR A 175 -13.86 -8.57 7.83
N ARG A 176 -13.96 -9.38 8.90
CA ARG A 176 -13.66 -10.81 8.82
C ARG A 176 -14.65 -11.56 7.95
N LYS A 177 -15.96 -11.29 8.09
CA LYS A 177 -16.99 -11.91 7.25
C LYS A 177 -16.75 -11.65 5.76
N VAL A 178 -16.49 -10.39 5.38
CA VAL A 178 -16.19 -10.06 3.97
C VAL A 178 -14.87 -10.68 3.50
N SER A 179 -13.86 -10.77 4.38
CA SER A 179 -12.60 -11.46 4.06
C SER A 179 -12.82 -12.95 3.80
N GLU A 180 -13.68 -13.61 4.58
CA GLU A 180 -14.05 -15.02 4.40
C GLU A 180 -14.78 -15.23 3.07
N GLU A 181 -15.77 -14.39 2.75
CA GLU A 181 -16.49 -14.41 1.46
C GLU A 181 -15.52 -14.31 0.26
N VAL A 182 -14.54 -13.40 0.32
CA VAL A 182 -13.54 -13.27 -0.76
C VAL A 182 -12.63 -14.49 -0.81
N LYS A 183 -12.15 -14.97 0.35
CA LYS A 183 -11.27 -16.13 0.43
C LYS A 183 -11.91 -17.42 -0.08
N GLU A 184 -13.20 -17.59 0.10
CA GLU A 184 -13.97 -18.70 -0.50
C GLU A 184 -13.84 -18.69 -2.02
N ILE A 185 -14.00 -17.52 -2.65
CA ILE A 185 -13.79 -17.35 -4.09
C ILE A 185 -12.33 -17.64 -4.46
N LEU A 186 -11.36 -17.12 -3.71
CA LEU A 186 -9.93 -17.33 -4.01
C LEU A 186 -9.54 -18.81 -3.98
N ALA A 187 -10.13 -19.59 -3.07
CA ALA A 187 -9.87 -21.02 -2.95
C ALA A 187 -10.33 -21.83 -4.17
N GLU A 188 -11.26 -21.31 -4.98
CA GLU A 188 -11.65 -21.94 -6.25
C GLU A 188 -10.56 -21.86 -7.32
N TYR A 189 -9.64 -20.88 -7.21
CA TYR A 189 -8.56 -20.66 -8.17
C TYR A 189 -7.23 -21.24 -7.71
N ASP A 190 -6.98 -21.23 -6.40
CA ASP A 190 -5.82 -21.86 -5.78
C ASP A 190 -6.20 -22.32 -4.36
N PRO A 191 -6.37 -23.63 -4.10
CA PRO A 191 -6.73 -24.12 -2.78
C PRO A 191 -5.61 -23.96 -1.74
N HIS A 192 -4.37 -23.65 -2.18
CA HIS A 192 -3.20 -23.42 -1.34
C HIS A 192 -2.79 -21.94 -1.31
N PHE A 193 -3.69 -21.02 -1.68
CA PHE A 193 -3.40 -19.59 -1.68
C PHE A 193 -2.88 -19.12 -0.31
N MET A 194 -2.06 -18.07 -0.32
CA MET A 194 -1.42 -17.53 0.89
C MET A 194 -2.06 -16.19 1.29
N PRO A 195 -2.93 -16.16 2.32
CA PRO A 195 -3.47 -14.91 2.85
C PRO A 195 -2.40 -14.15 3.65
N MET A 196 -2.23 -12.85 3.35
CA MET A 196 -1.32 -11.94 4.07
C MET A 196 -2.05 -11.11 5.13
N GLY A 197 -3.37 -10.97 4.99
CA GLY A 197 -4.22 -10.20 5.90
C GLY A 197 -5.70 -10.53 5.74
N LEU A 198 -6.55 -9.53 6.02
CA LEU A 198 -7.97 -9.63 5.70
C LEU A 198 -8.24 -9.29 4.23
N ASP A 199 -7.41 -8.45 3.62
CA ASP A 199 -7.58 -7.87 2.30
C ASP A 199 -6.56 -8.27 1.25
N GLU A 200 -5.49 -8.96 1.65
CA GLU A 200 -4.38 -9.31 0.75
C GLU A 200 -4.14 -10.82 0.70
N ALA A 201 -3.89 -11.34 -0.50
CA ALA A 201 -3.54 -12.75 -0.73
C ALA A 201 -2.67 -12.93 -1.98
N TYR A 202 -1.80 -13.96 -1.95
CA TYR A 202 -1.09 -14.47 -3.13
C TYR A 202 -1.72 -15.79 -3.59
N LEU A 203 -1.85 -15.95 -4.90
CA LEU A 203 -2.31 -17.18 -5.55
C LEU A 203 -1.28 -17.64 -6.58
N ASN A 204 -1.11 -18.94 -6.72
CA ASN A 204 -0.41 -19.55 -7.84
C ASN A 204 -1.43 -20.12 -8.85
N LEU A 205 -1.75 -19.33 -9.88
CA LEU A 205 -2.78 -19.70 -10.87
C LEU A 205 -2.26 -20.62 -11.98
N THR A 206 -1.03 -21.12 -11.88
CA THR A 206 -0.40 -21.90 -12.96
C THR A 206 -1.25 -23.11 -13.35
N GLU A 207 -1.64 -23.93 -12.37
CA GLU A 207 -2.47 -25.13 -12.60
C GLU A 207 -3.87 -24.75 -13.08
N HIS A 208 -4.51 -23.76 -12.43
CA HIS A 208 -5.83 -23.28 -12.84
C HIS A 208 -5.87 -22.80 -14.29
N LEU A 209 -4.84 -22.08 -14.75
CA LEU A 209 -4.75 -21.59 -16.12
C LEU A 209 -4.60 -22.72 -17.14
N GLU A 210 -3.80 -23.75 -16.82
CA GLU A 210 -3.65 -24.93 -17.68
C GLU A 210 -4.98 -25.67 -17.84
N GLU A 211 -5.71 -25.90 -16.75
CA GLU A 211 -7.04 -26.54 -16.81
C GLU A 211 -8.06 -25.68 -17.57
N ARG A 212 -8.07 -24.36 -17.30
CA ARG A 212 -9.06 -23.41 -17.82
C ARG A 212 -9.00 -23.28 -19.35
N LEU A 213 -7.86 -23.55 -19.98
CA LEU A 213 -7.73 -23.59 -21.45
C LEU A 213 -8.70 -24.57 -22.11
N HIS A 214 -9.03 -25.66 -21.41
CA HIS A 214 -9.92 -26.72 -21.90
C HIS A 214 -11.35 -26.62 -21.35
N TRP A 215 -11.65 -25.60 -20.55
CA TRP A 215 -12.98 -25.44 -19.97
C TRP A 215 -14.02 -24.99 -21.01
N PRO A 216 -15.21 -25.62 -21.02
CA PRO A 216 -16.33 -25.11 -21.81
C PRO A 216 -16.77 -23.73 -21.26
N GLU A 217 -17.54 -22.98 -22.05
CA GLU A 217 -17.87 -21.58 -21.73
C GLU A 217 -18.72 -21.45 -20.45
N ASP A 218 -19.58 -22.42 -20.18
CA ASP A 218 -20.42 -22.49 -18.98
C ASP A 218 -19.61 -22.52 -17.69
N LYS A 219 -18.47 -23.22 -17.65
CA LYS A 219 -17.55 -23.23 -16.50
C LYS A 219 -16.77 -21.92 -16.31
N ARG A 220 -16.78 -21.03 -17.31
CA ARG A 220 -16.10 -19.73 -17.27
C ARG A 220 -17.07 -18.57 -17.07
N ARG A 221 -18.38 -18.85 -17.01
CA ARG A 221 -19.44 -17.86 -16.78
C ARG A 221 -19.80 -17.83 -15.30
N TYR A 222 -19.58 -16.69 -14.66
CA TYR A 222 -20.06 -16.44 -13.31
C TYR A 222 -21.44 -15.77 -13.38
N PHE A 223 -22.43 -16.33 -12.68
CA PHE A 223 -23.76 -15.73 -12.57
C PHE A 223 -23.89 -15.08 -11.19
N LEU A 224 -24.22 -13.78 -11.17
CA LEU A 224 -24.59 -13.11 -9.93
C LEU A 224 -25.95 -13.66 -9.47
N ASN A 225 -25.94 -14.45 -8.39
CA ASN A 225 -27.17 -14.82 -7.70
C ASN A 225 -27.73 -13.57 -7.00
N THR A 226 -28.64 -12.88 -7.67
CA THR A 226 -29.39 -11.74 -7.11
C THR A 226 -30.65 -12.25 -6.42
N GLU A 227 -30.49 -13.05 -5.36
CA GLU A 227 -31.61 -13.35 -4.46
C GLU A 227 -31.79 -12.18 -3.48
N ASN A 228 -32.39 -11.07 -3.95
CA ASN A 228 -33.22 -10.14 -3.15
C ASN A 228 -33.73 -8.88 -3.88
N THR A 229 -33.99 -8.97 -5.19
CA THR A 229 -34.84 -7.97 -5.86
C THR A 229 -35.72 -8.69 -6.87
N THR A 230 -37.02 -8.64 -6.62
CA THR A 230 -38.08 -8.99 -7.58
C THR A 230 -37.92 -8.15 -8.84
N GLU A 231 -37.10 -8.62 -9.77
CA GLU A 231 -37.23 -8.45 -11.23
C GLU A 231 -36.01 -9.09 -11.92
N LYS A 232 -36.28 -10.10 -12.74
CA LYS A 232 -35.26 -10.81 -13.53
C LYS A 232 -34.69 -9.89 -14.62
N SER A 233 -33.61 -9.17 -14.31
CA SER A 233 -32.65 -8.73 -15.32
C SER A 233 -31.33 -9.46 -15.10
N LYS A 234 -31.07 -10.47 -15.95
CA LYS A 234 -29.78 -11.17 -15.99
C LYS A 234 -28.73 -10.20 -16.55
N GLN A 235 -28.00 -9.50 -15.68
CA GLN A 235 -26.80 -8.78 -16.08
C GLN A 235 -25.60 -9.72 -15.96
N SER A 236 -25.04 -10.09 -17.11
CA SER A 236 -23.76 -10.79 -17.20
C SER A 236 -22.64 -9.78 -16.90
N LEU A 237 -22.02 -9.85 -15.72
CA LEU A 237 -20.70 -9.24 -15.54
C LEU A 237 -19.65 -10.25 -15.98
N PHE A 238 -19.02 -9.99 -17.12
CA PHE A 238 -17.79 -10.66 -17.51
C PHE A 238 -16.66 -10.13 -16.61
N PHE A 239 -16.27 -10.89 -15.60
CA PHE A 239 -14.92 -10.78 -15.05
C PHE A 239 -13.99 -11.53 -16.00
N CYS A 240 -13.42 -10.79 -16.95
CA CYS A 240 -12.24 -11.24 -17.67
C CYS A 240 -11.05 -10.84 -16.81
N VAL A 241 -10.43 -11.81 -16.14
CA VAL A 241 -9.03 -11.69 -15.74
C VAL A 241 -8.19 -12.14 -16.93
#